data_AF-A0A0N4Z828-F1
#
_entry.id   AF-A0A0N4Z828-F1
#
_cell.length_a   1.000
_cell.length_b   1.000
_cell.length_c   1.000
_cell.angle_alpha   90.00
_cell.angle_beta   90.00
_cell.angle_gamma   90.00
#
_symmetry.space_group_name_H-M   'P 1'
#
loop_
_entity.id
_entity.type
_entity.pdbx_description
1 polymer ?
#
loop_
_entity_poly.entity_id
_entity_poly.type
_entity_poly.pdbx_seq_one_letter_code
_entity_poly.pdbx_strand_id
1 'polypeptide(L)' 'MTKYEVCTRDNSMVEIKYLADKSLMGLCFCGDINKPYKIVSEDTLMVIAYSGYYSVDSIEMEYKAIPARTSINIEKN' A
#
# COMPACT_ATOMS: atom_id res chain seq x y z
N MET A 1 -18.37 -3.07 -13.00
CA MET A 1 -17.02 -2.82 -13.55
C MET A 1 -16.91 -3.49 -14.92
N THR A 2 -16.86 -2.70 -15.99
CA THR A 2 -16.52 -3.17 -17.34
C THR A 2 -15.00 -3.28 -17.47
N LYS A 3 -14.54 -4.16 -18.34
CA LYS A 3 -13.23 -4.85 -18.36
C LYS A 3 -11.95 -3.97 -18.47
N TYR A 4 -12.02 -2.64 -18.50
CA TYR A 4 -10.86 -1.76 -18.76
C TYR A 4 -10.90 -0.39 -18.07
N GLU A 5 -11.31 -0.29 -16.80
CA GLU A 5 -10.97 0.92 -16.03
C GLU A 5 -9.47 0.91 -15.74
N VAL A 6 -8.75 1.84 -16.37
CA VAL A 6 -7.32 2.03 -16.11
C VAL A 6 -7.19 2.56 -14.68
N CYS A 7 -6.63 1.76 -13.78
CA CYS A 7 -6.36 2.20 -12.42
C CYS A 7 -5.14 3.13 -12.44
N THR A 8 -5.41 4.43 -12.45
CA THR A 8 -4.40 5.49 -12.40
C THR A 8 -4.69 6.44 -11.24
N ARG A 9 -3.80 7.40 -11.04
CA ARG A 9 -4.01 8.49 -10.08
C ARG A 9 -5.10 9.43 -10.59
N ASP A 10 -6.34 9.12 -10.21
CA ASP A 10 -7.54 9.88 -10.52
C ASP A 10 -8.49 9.87 -9.31
N ASN A 11 -9.79 9.97 -9.58
CA ASN A 11 -10.88 9.82 -8.63
C ASN A 11 -11.11 8.37 -8.19
N SER A 12 -11.66 8.20 -6.99
CA SER A 12 -12.03 6.91 -6.39
C SER A 12 -10.88 5.89 -6.37
N MET A 13 -9.72 6.31 -5.85
CA MET A 13 -8.51 5.49 -5.82
C MET A 13 -7.71 5.64 -4.51
N VAL A 14 -6.89 4.62 -4.25
CA VAL A 14 -5.88 4.62 -3.20
C VAL A 14 -4.53 4.29 -3.82
N GLU A 15 -3.51 5.07 -3.50
CA GLU A 15 -2.11 4.75 -3.80
C GLU A 15 -1.34 4.44 -2.52
N ILE A 16 -0.58 3.34 -2.55
CA ILE A 16 0.30 2.92 -1.46
C ILE A 16 1.75 2.93 -1.94
N LYS A 17 2.53 3.88 -1.41
CA LYS A 17 3.98 3.99 -1.65
C LYS A 17 4.74 3.26 -0.55
N TYR A 18 5.15 2.03 -0.86
CA TYR A 18 5.83 1.12 0.06
C TYR A 18 7.34 0.99 -0.20
N LEU A 19 7.82 1.38 -1.38
CA LEU A 19 9.25 1.37 -1.74
C LEU A 19 10.02 2.41 -0.93
N ALA A 20 11.32 2.21 -0.73
CA ALA A 20 12.17 3.19 -0.04
C ALA A 20 12.21 4.53 -0.79
N ASP A 21 12.35 4.49 -2.12
CA ASP A 21 12.23 5.66 -2.99
C ASP A 21 10.76 6.03 -3.23
N LYS A 22 10.33 7.16 -2.64
CA LYS A 22 8.95 7.66 -2.72
C LYS A 22 8.67 8.47 -4.00
N SER A 23 9.69 8.75 -4.83
CA SER A 23 9.52 9.49 -6.09
C SER A 23 8.77 8.66 -7.14
N LEU A 24 8.93 7.33 -7.11
CA LEU A 24 8.25 6.39 -7.99
C LEU A 24 6.77 6.22 -7.62
N MET A 25 5.95 5.86 -8.61
CA MET A 25 4.53 5.53 -8.40
C MET A 25 4.40 4.32 -7.49
N GLY A 26 3.45 4.38 -6.55
CA GLY A 26 3.11 3.26 -5.67
C GLY A 26 2.15 2.26 -6.32
N LEU A 27 1.68 1.31 -5.51
CA LEU A 27 0.58 0.42 -5.91
C LEU A 27 -0.73 1.21 -5.90
N CYS A 28 -1.42 1.26 -7.03
CA CYS A 28 -2.74 1.88 -7.15
C CYS A 28 -3.85 0.83 -7.02
N PHE A 29 -4.86 1.14 -6.23
CA PHE A 29 -6.06 0.36 -6.01
C PHE A 29 -7.26 1.19 -6.45
N CYS A 30 -8.10 0.62 -7.30
CA CYS A 30 -9.27 1.28 -7.87
C CYS A 30 -10.43 0.28 -8.00
N GLY A 31 -11.65 0.80 -7.98
CA GLY A 31 -12.87 -0.02 -8.03
C GLY A 31 -13.15 -0.77 -6.73
N ASP A 32 -14.04 -1.76 -6.82
CA ASP A 32 -14.50 -2.52 -5.67
C ASP A 32 -13.56 -3.72 -5.39
N ILE A 33 -12.83 -3.64 -4.28
CA ILE A 33 -11.80 -4.61 -3.88
C ILE A 33 -12.17 -5.22 -2.53
N ASN A 34 -12.75 -6.41 -2.57
CA ASN A 34 -13.20 -7.14 -1.37
C ASN A 34 -12.21 -8.21 -0.88
N LYS A 35 -10.93 -8.11 -1.28
CA LYS A 35 -9.88 -9.04 -0.87
C LYS A 35 -8.79 -8.29 -0.10
N PRO A 36 -8.33 -8.80 1.05
CA PRO A 36 -7.27 -8.16 1.80
C PRO A 36 -5.92 -8.30 1.08
N TYR A 37 -5.13 -7.22 1.09
CA TYR A 37 -3.75 -7.20 0.60
C TYR A 37 -2.78 -6.98 1.75
N LYS A 38 -1.68 -7.74 1.78
CA LYS A 38 -0.61 -7.55 2.74
C LYS A 38 0.56 -6.84 2.06
N ILE A 39 0.88 -5.65 2.55
CA ILE A 39 1.97 -4.81 2.03
C ILE A 39 2.96 -4.55 3.17
N VAL A 40 4.26 -4.65 2.88
CA VAL A 40 5.35 -4.37 3.81
C VAL A 40 6.19 -3.25 3.19
N SER A 41 6.45 -2.18 3.93
CA SER A 41 7.34 -1.11 3.48
C SER A 41 8.79 -1.59 3.45
N GLU A 42 9.56 -1.12 2.48
CA GLU A 42 11.01 -1.37 2.40
C GLU A 42 11.79 -0.59 3.47
N ASP A 43 11.22 0.51 3.97
CA ASP A 43 11.77 1.35 5.02
C ASP A 43 10.73 1.65 6.13
N THR A 44 11.04 2.62 7.00
CA THR A 44 10.20 3.01 8.13
C THR A 44 9.03 3.93 7.75
N LEU A 45 8.88 4.27 6.46
CA LEU A 45 7.87 5.22 5.98
C LEU A 45 6.99 4.58 4.91
N MET A 46 5.70 4.44 5.20
CA MET A 46 4.67 4.12 4.20
C MET A 46 3.81 5.36 3.98
N VAL A 47 3.60 5.74 2.71
CA VAL A 47 2.70 6.84 2.35
C VAL A 47 1.45 6.28 1.69
N ILE A 48 0.30 6.72 2.18
CA ILE A 48 -1.02 6.33 1.67
C ILE A 48 -1.69 7.59 1.18
N ALA A 49 -2.00 7.64 -0.11
CA ALA A 49 -2.75 8.72 -0.72
C ALA A 49 -4.14 8.20 -1.09
N TYR A 50 -5.17 8.79 -0.51
CA TYR A 50 -6.58 8.47 -0.78
C TYR A 50 -7.24 9.63 -1.50
N SER A 51 -7.87 9.34 -2.64
CA SER A 51 -8.60 10.30 -3.46
C SER A 51 -10.02 9.76 -3.70
N GLY A 52 -10.95 10.14 -2.84
CA GLY A 52 -12.37 9.79 -2.96
C GLY A 52 -13.13 10.81 -3.82
N TYR A 53 -14.12 10.36 -4.57
CA TYR A 53 -14.99 11.18 -5.40
C TYR A 53 -16.48 11.02 -5.07
N TYR A 54 -16.91 9.80 -4.75
CA TYR A 54 -18.27 9.53 -4.30
C TYR A 54 -18.35 9.49 -2.77
N SER A 55 -19.53 9.76 -2.22
CA SER A 55 -19.78 9.70 -0.78
C SER A 55 -19.70 8.29 -0.18
N VAL A 56 -19.72 7.26 -1.03
CA VAL A 56 -19.59 5.84 -0.65
C VAL A 56 -18.14 5.34 -0.73
N ASP A 57 -17.24 6.15 -1.29
CA ASP A 57 -15.84 5.76 -1.41
C ASP A 57 -15.27 5.62 0.00
N SER A 58 -14.62 4.49 0.25
CA SER A 58 -14.04 4.17 1.54
C SER A 58 -12.88 3.18 1.39
N ILE A 59 -12.00 3.19 2.38
CA ILE A 59 -10.93 2.22 2.56
C ILE A 59 -10.90 1.83 4.02
N GLU A 60 -10.76 0.54 4.27
CA GLU A 60 -10.47 -0.02 5.59
C GLU A 60 -9.09 -0.67 5.56
N MET A 61 -8.30 -0.43 6.61
CA MET A 61 -6.94 -0.94 6.68
C MET A 61 -6.50 -1.20 8.12
N GLU A 62 -5.69 -2.25 8.27
CA GLU A 62 -4.98 -2.56 9.50
C GLU A 62 -3.48 -2.34 9.30
N TYR A 63 -2.82 -1.70 10.26
CA TYR A 63 -1.38 -1.46 10.23
C TYR A 63 -0.70 -1.97 11.50
N LYS A 64 0.55 -2.41 11.35
CA LYS A 64 1.42 -2.77 12.47
C LYS A 64 2.88 -2.43 12.15
N ALA A 65 3.60 -1.92 13.15
CA ALA A 65 5.05 -1.74 13.04
C ALA A 65 5.76 -3.11 13.08
N ILE A 66 6.68 -3.35 12.15
CA ILE A 66 7.50 -4.57 12.13
C ILE A 66 8.91 -4.16 12.56
N PRO A 67 9.41 -4.65 13.71
CA PRO A 67 10.77 -4.36 14.14
C PRO A 67 11.79 -4.93 13.14
N ALA A 68 12.92 -4.25 12.98
CA ALA A 68 14.01 -4.72 12.12
C ALA A 68 14.42 -6.14 12.54
N ARG A 69 14.69 -7.02 11.55
CA ARG A 69 15.24 -8.33 11.84
C ARG A 69 16.60 -8.14 12.52
N THR A 70 16.69 -8.48 13.80
CA THR A 70 17.97 -8.61 14.47
C THR A 70 18.70 -9.78 13.81
N SER A 71 19.80 -9.51 13.13
CA SER A 71 20.71 -10.55 12.66
C SER A 71 21.22 -11.31 13.88
N ILE A 72 20.79 -12.56 14.05
CA ILE A 72 21.35 -13.45 15.07
C ILE A 72 22.71 -13.89 14.54
N ASN A 73 23.79 -13.34 15.09
CA ASN A 73 25.13 -13.88 14.87
C ASN A 73 25.23 -15.20 15.62
N ILE A 74 25.18 -16.32 14.90
CA ILE A 74 25.55 -17.62 15.47
C ILE A 74 27.07 -17.66 15.47
N GLU A 75 27.68 -17.41 16.63
CA GLU A 75 29.09 -17.72 16.84
C GLU A 75 29.27 -19.24 16.69
N LYS A 76 30.04 -19.65 15.67
CA LYS A 76 30.46 -21.04 15.52
C LYS A 76 31.56 -21.30 16.55
N ASN A 77 31.26 -22.14 17.55
CA ASN A 77 32.26 -22.83 18.35
C ASN A 77 32.98 -23.90 17.52
#